data_AF-A0A9X9A6N7-F1
#
_entry.id   AF-A0A9X9A6N7-F1
#
_cell.length_a   1.000
_cell.length_b   1.000
_cell.length_c   1.000
_cell.angle_alpha   90.00
_cell.angle_beta   90.00
_cell.angle_gamma   90.00
#
_symmetry.space_group_name_H-M   'P 1'
#
loop_
_entity.id
_entity.type
_entity.pdbx_description
1 polymer ?
#
loop_
_entity_poly.entity_id
_entity_poly.type
_entity_poly.pdbx_seq_one_letter_code
_entity_poly.pdbx_strand_id
1 'polypeptide(L)' 'TPAADDLINTGKMFLGLPYIWAGTSGFGFDCSGFTHTIYKSHGITIPRDSGPQSRAGVAVDKENLQKGDLIFFAHDQG' A
#
# COMPACT_ATOMS: atom_id res chain seq x y z
N THR A 1 -8.00 -2.82 -14.52
CA THR A 1 -6.94 -2.72 -13.50
C THR A 1 -6.07 -1.54 -13.84
N PRO A 2 -5.76 -0.62 -12.91
CA PRO A 2 -4.86 0.50 -13.18
C PRO A 2 -3.50 -0.02 -13.65
N ALA A 3 -2.79 0.76 -14.47
CA ALA A 3 -1.40 0.45 -14.73
C ALA A 3 -0.60 0.68 -13.44
N ALA A 4 0.45 -0.12 -13.20
CA ALA A 4 1.25 0.02 -11.99
C ALA A 4 1.87 1.42 -11.83
N ASP A 5 2.21 2.06 -12.95
CA ASP A 5 2.72 3.43 -12.96
C ASP A 5 1.67 4.45 -12.49
N ASP A 6 0.36 4.18 -12.63
CA ASP A 6 -0.70 5.04 -12.09
C ASP A 6 -0.69 5.06 -10.56
N LEU A 7 -0.56 3.87 -9.95
CA LEU A 7 -0.43 3.72 -8.49
C LEU A 7 0.81 4.45 -7.96
N ILE A 8 1.94 4.28 -8.66
CA ILE A 8 3.22 4.92 -8.34
C ILE A 8 3.10 6.43 -8.44
N ASN A 9 2.48 6.95 -9.52
CA ASN A 9 2.30 8.38 -9.72
C ASN A 9 1.39 9.00 -8.67
N THR A 10 0.30 8.34 -8.28
CA THR A 10 -0.54 8.79 -7.16
C THR A 10 0.25 8.81 -5.85
N GLY A 11 1.03 7.77 -5.56
CA GLY A 11 1.86 7.74 -4.36
C GLY A 11 2.89 8.87 -4.32
N LYS A 12 3.51 9.18 -5.46
CA LYS A 12 4.51 10.26 -5.58
C LYS A 12 3.97 11.64 -5.25
N MET A 13 2.67 11.89 -5.41
CA MET A 13 2.04 13.17 -5.05
C MET A 13 2.15 13.50 -3.56
N PHE A 14 2.40 12.49 -2.71
CA PHE A 14 2.50 12.64 -1.26
C PHE A 14 3.94 12.52 -0.74
N LEU A 15 4.94 12.60 -1.62
CA LEU A 15 6.35 12.64 -1.20
C LEU A 15 6.58 13.84 -0.27
N GLY A 16 7.15 13.57 0.90
CA GLY A 16 7.41 14.57 1.94
C GLY A 16 6.24 14.82 2.90
N LEU A 17 5.08 14.19 2.71
CA LEU A 17 3.97 14.28 3.66
C LEU A 17 4.35 13.58 4.99
N PRO A 18 4.21 14.24 6.15
CA PRO A 18 4.53 13.62 7.43
C PRO A 18 3.68 12.39 7.73
N TYR A 19 4.31 11.38 8.33
CA TYR A 19 3.63 10.20 8.83
C TYR A 19 2.70 10.55 10.00
N ILE A 20 1.51 9.96 10.02
CA ILE A 20 0.59 10.04 11.16
C ILE A 20 -0.04 8.67 11.42
N TRP A 21 0.04 8.21 12.66
CA TRP A 21 -0.60 6.96 13.07
C TRP A 21 -2.10 6.99 12.78
N ALA A 22 -2.63 5.89 12.24
CA ALA A 22 -4.01 5.75 11.77
C ALA A 22 -4.39 6.64 10.57
N GLY A 23 -3.45 7.40 9.98
CA GLY A 23 -3.72 8.30 8.86
C GLY A 23 -4.23 7.60 7.60
N THR A 24 -5.34 8.07 7.05
CA THR A 24 -5.97 7.52 5.82
C THR A 24 -6.39 8.62 4.83
N SER A 25 -5.81 9.81 4.90
CA SER A 25 -6.21 10.95 4.06
C SER A 25 -5.01 11.77 3.60
N GLY A 26 -5.24 12.68 2.64
CA GLY A 26 -4.20 13.60 2.15
C GLY A 26 -3.61 14.55 3.20
N PHE A 27 -4.16 14.61 4.42
CA PHE A 27 -3.57 15.34 5.54
C PHE A 27 -2.45 14.58 6.26
N GLY A 28 -2.32 13.27 5.99
CA GLY A 28 -1.32 12.39 6.59
C GLY A 28 -1.75 10.93 6.49
N PHE A 29 -0.77 10.07 6.24
CA PHE A 29 -0.96 8.62 6.16
C PHE A 29 -0.08 7.88 7.15
N ASP A 30 -0.56 6.71 7.61
CA ASP A 30 0.35 5.65 8.02
C ASP A 30 0.67 4.69 6.85
N CYS A 31 1.52 3.70 7.09
CA CYS A 31 2.03 2.82 6.04
C CYS A 31 0.91 2.07 5.30
N SER A 32 -0.08 1.56 6.03
CA SER A 32 -1.16 0.74 5.46
C SER A 32 -2.36 1.57 5.01
N GLY A 33 -2.55 2.74 5.61
CA GLY A 33 -3.51 3.75 5.17
C GLY A 33 -3.10 4.37 3.84
N PHE A 34 -1.80 4.54 3.59
CA PHE A 34 -1.26 4.99 2.31
C PHE A 34 -1.59 4.00 1.18
N THR A 35 -1.22 2.72 1.34
CA THR A 35 -1.51 1.68 0.36
C THR A 35 -3.02 1.50 0.20
N HIS A 36 -3.77 1.43 1.29
CA HIS A 36 -5.23 1.33 1.26
C HIS A 36 -5.86 2.43 0.42
N THR A 37 -5.50 3.69 0.67
CA THR A 37 -6.09 4.84 -0.02
C THR A 37 -5.70 4.90 -1.49
N ILE A 38 -4.44 4.62 -1.84
CA ILE A 38 -4.00 4.60 -3.25
C ILE A 38 -4.75 3.52 -4.04
N TYR A 39 -4.79 2.28 -3.56
CA TYR A 39 -5.48 1.21 -4.29
C TYR A 39 -6.98 1.51 -4.39
N LYS A 40 -7.58 2.01 -3.29
CA LYS A 40 -9.00 2.36 -3.25
C LYS A 40 -9.35 3.49 -4.20
N SER A 41 -8.50 4.51 -4.36
CA SER A 41 -8.73 5.59 -5.33
C SER A 41 -8.68 5.10 -6.78
N HIS A 42 -8.01 3.98 -7.03
CA HIS A 42 -7.94 3.29 -8.33
C HIS A 42 -8.94 2.12 -8.44
N GLY A 43 -9.95 2.07 -7.57
CA GLY A 43 -11.04 1.09 -7.62
C GLY A 43 -10.69 -0.30 -7.06
N ILE A 44 -9.55 -0.47 -6.41
CA ILE A 44 -9.13 -1.73 -5.78
C ILE A 44 -9.26 -1.58 -4.26
N THR A 45 -10.22 -2.26 -3.66
CA THR A 45 -10.37 -2.25 -2.20
C THR A 45 -9.49 -3.32 -1.57
N ILE A 46 -8.50 -2.90 -0.79
CA ILE A 46 -7.67 -3.77 0.06
C ILE A 46 -7.98 -3.52 1.55
N PRO A 47 -7.65 -4.45 2.47
CA PRO A 47 -7.83 -4.24 3.90
C PRO A 47 -7.11 -2.98 4.42
N ARG A 48 -7.56 -2.45 5.57
CA ARG A 48 -7.00 -1.22 6.15
C ARG A 48 -5.60 -1.41 6.74
N ASP A 49 -5.37 -2.52 7.44
CA ASP A 49 -4.14 -2.75 8.21
C ASP A 49 -3.15 -3.65 7.46
N SER A 50 -1.85 -3.48 7.72
CA SER A 50 -0.77 -4.20 7.02
C SER A 50 -0.85 -5.72 7.18
N GLY A 51 -1.19 -6.23 8.37
CA GLY A 51 -1.33 -7.67 8.62
C GLY A 51 -2.44 -8.32 7.76
N PRO A 52 -3.66 -7.77 7.75
CA PRO A 52 -4.69 -8.18 6.81
C PRO A 52 -4.32 -8.00 5.33
N GLN A 53 -3.63 -6.91 4.96
CA GLN A 53 -3.15 -6.71 3.58
C GLN A 53 -2.16 -7.81 3.16
N SER A 54 -1.27 -8.26 4.05
CA SER A 54 -0.27 -9.29 3.72
C SER A 54 -0.84 -10.68 3.46
N ARG A 55 -2.09 -10.92 3.87
CA ARG A 55 -2.83 -12.17 3.66
C ARG A 55 -3.90 -12.06 2.57
N ALA A 56 -4.03 -10.90 1.94
CA ALA A 56 -5.02 -10.65 0.89
C ALA A 56 -4.36 -10.67 -0.50
N GLY A 57 -5.15 -10.93 -1.54
CA GLY A 57 -4.68 -10.95 -2.91
C GLY A 57 -3.97 -12.26 -3.29
N VAL A 58 -2.98 -12.16 -4.17
CA VAL A 58 -2.21 -13.29 -4.69
C VAL A 58 -0.77 -13.18 -4.18
N ALA A 59 -0.24 -14.28 -3.63
CA ALA A 59 1.14 -14.34 -3.17
C ALA A 59 2.12 -14.23 -4.35
N VAL A 60 3.19 -13.45 -4.17
CA VAL A 60 4.23 -13.22 -5.17
C VAL A 60 5.58 -13.58 -4.57
N ASP A 61 6.29 -14.48 -5.26
CA ASP A 61 7.66 -14.84 -4.88
C ASP A 61 8.62 -13.67 -5.15
N LYS A 62 9.71 -13.61 -4.38
CA LYS A 62 10.68 -12.51 -4.45
C LYS A 62 11.25 -12.31 -5.86
N GLU A 63 11.45 -13.40 -6.59
CA GLU A 63 12.00 -13.43 -7.94
C GLU A 63 11.01 -12.91 -8.99
N ASN A 64 9.73 -12.86 -8.65
CA ASN A 64 8.62 -12.50 -9.54
C ASN A 64 8.01 -11.13 -9.23
N LEU A 65 8.63 -10.33 -8.35
CA LEU A 65 8.13 -9.01 -7.99
C LEU A 65 8.00 -8.08 -9.19
N GLN A 66 6.85 -7.41 -9.27
CA GLN A 66 6.52 -6.42 -10.28
C GLN A 66 6.18 -5.07 -9.64
N LYS A 67 6.14 -4.03 -10.48
CA LYS A 67 5.66 -2.71 -10.05
C LYS A 67 4.21 -2.86 -9.56
N GLY A 68 3.91 -2.25 -8.42
CA GLY A 68 2.57 -2.32 -7.83
C GLY A 68 2.32 -3.56 -6.97
N ASP A 69 3.32 -4.39 -6.69
CA ASP A 69 3.23 -5.37 -5.62
C ASP A 69 3.43 -4.71 -4.25
N LEU A 70 2.70 -5.20 -3.24
CA LEU A 70 2.88 -4.77 -1.85
C LEU A 70 3.92 -5.66 -1.16
N ILE A 71 4.93 -5.03 -0.57
CA ILE A 71 5.99 -5.71 0.19
C ILE A 71 5.70 -5.54 1.68
N PHE A 72 5.77 -6.65 2.42
CA PHE A 72 5.46 -6.68 3.85
C PHE A 72 6.72 -7.01 4.66
N PHE A 73 6.80 -6.40 5.84
CA PHE A 73 7.88 -6.59 6.81
C PHE A 73 7.25 -7.04 8.13
N ALA A 74 7.88 -8.01 8.78
CA ALA A 74 7.43 -8.55 10.06
C ALA A 74 8.61 -8.60 11.04
N HIS A 75 8.30 -8.54 12.34
CA HIS A 75 9.25 -8.91 13.38
C HIS A 75 9.33 -10.44 13.49
N ASP A 76 10.37 -10.98 14.14
CA ASP A 76 10.59 -12.43 14.27
C ASP A 76 9.42 -13.23 14.85
N GLN A 77 8.47 -12.54 15.52
CA GLN A 77 7.28 -13.12 16.14
C GLN A 77 6.03 -13.12 15.23
N GLY A 78 6.11 -12.56 14.02
CA GLY A 78 5.01 -12.55 13.03
C GLY A 78 3.74 -11.89 13.52
#